data_AF-A0A514ZT27-F1
#
_entry.id   AF-A0A514ZT27-F1
#
_cell.length_a   1.000
_cell.length_b   1.000
_cell.length_c   1.000
_cell.angle_alpha   90.00
_cell.angle_beta   90.00
_cell.angle_gamma   90.00
#
_symmetry.space_group_name_H-M   'P 1'
#
loop_
_entity.id
_entity.type
_entity.pdbx_description
1 polymer ?
#
loop_
_entity_poly.entity_id
_entity_poly.type
_entity_poly.pdbx_seq_one_letter_code
_entity_poly.pdbx_strand_id
1 'polypeptide(L)'
;MGSDQGTYNPFIQFLTTLLIGFVFLPIQVRSASRYSWFWWKIALAFVIVGIIAFLGYQSFKVNHSIEYPKRSNNYKINGNTLTPLAQKKMDQGEAESIEVLLEDAAGDARLLWPMQEIRSNTIILLLLYGFCQFSFTIGIITLLQAIDCHLKKEPTEDSSPTETLPTLPP
;
A
#
# COMPACT_ATOMS: atom_id res chain seq x y z
N MET A 1 28.89 -20.21 -0.99
CA MET A 1 27.61 -20.73 -0.45
C MET A 1 26.70 -19.55 -0.28
N GLY A 2 25.77 -19.37 -1.23
CA GLY A 2 24.87 -18.22 -1.29
C GLY A 2 23.77 -18.36 -0.26
N SER A 3 23.72 -17.42 0.69
CA SER A 3 22.52 -17.19 1.48
C SER A 3 21.57 -16.36 0.63
N ASP A 4 20.65 -17.04 -0.06
CA ASP A 4 19.38 -16.46 -0.47
C ASP A 4 18.63 -16.06 0.81
N GLN A 5 19.01 -14.94 1.42
CA GLN A 5 18.13 -14.27 2.36
C GLN A 5 16.98 -13.75 1.53
N GLY A 6 15.95 -14.59 1.36
CA GLY A 6 14.72 -14.22 0.69
C GLY A 6 14.27 -12.89 1.27
N THR A 7 14.36 -11.84 0.45
CA THR A 7 14.11 -10.46 0.84
C THR A 7 12.73 -10.40 1.49
N TYR A 8 12.71 -10.37 2.82
CA TYR A 8 11.49 -10.37 3.60
C TYR A 8 10.83 -9.02 3.42
N ASN A 9 9.91 -8.93 2.47
CA ASN A 9 9.18 -7.71 2.17
C ASN A 9 7.80 -7.78 2.83
N PRO A 10 7.60 -7.16 4.01
CA PRO A 10 6.32 -7.23 4.74
C PRO A 10 5.14 -6.72 3.92
N PHE A 11 5.39 -5.83 2.95
CA PHE A 11 4.35 -5.37 2.02
C PHE A 11 3.87 -6.48 1.08
N ILE A 12 4.78 -7.32 0.57
CA ILE A 12 4.41 -8.46 -0.28
C ILE A 12 3.55 -9.43 0.53
N GLN A 13 3.95 -9.76 1.75
CA GLN A 13 3.16 -10.62 2.64
C GLN A 13 1.77 -10.05 2.94
N PHE A 14 1.68 -8.75 3.22
CA PHE A 14 0.41 -8.06 3.39
C PHE A 14 -0.47 -8.19 2.14
N LEU A 15 0.09 -7.91 0.96
CA LEU A 15 -0.62 -8.01 -0.31
C LEU A 15 -1.07 -9.44 -0.61
N THR A 16 -0.22 -10.45 -0.35
CA THR A 16 -0.57 -11.86 -0.54
C THR A 16 -1.70 -12.29 0.40
N THR A 17 -1.65 -11.87 1.67
CA THR A 17 -2.72 -12.15 2.64
C THR A 17 -4.04 -11.52 2.20
N LEU A 18 -3.99 -10.29 1.70
CA LEU A 18 -5.14 -9.56 1.21
C LEU A 18 -5.74 -10.23 -0.03
N LEU A 19 -4.90 -10.65 -0.99
CA LEU A 19 -5.32 -11.40 -2.17
C LEU A 19 -5.95 -12.75 -1.84
N ILE A 20 -5.38 -13.48 -0.88
CA ILE A 20 -5.98 -14.72 -0.37
C ILE A 20 -7.38 -14.43 0.15
N GLY A 21 -7.56 -13.42 1.00
CA GLY A 21 -8.89 -13.01 1.47
C GLY A 21 -9.88 -12.72 0.33
N PHE A 22 -9.43 -12.03 -0.72
CA PHE A 22 -10.26 -11.73 -1.89
C PHE A 22 -10.61 -12.94 -2.76
N VAL A 23 -9.76 -13.97 -2.83
CA VAL A 23 -10.00 -15.18 -3.62
C VAL A 23 -10.95 -16.14 -2.89
N PHE A 24 -10.84 -16.25 -1.56
CA PHE A 24 -11.68 -17.18 -0.79
C PHE A 24 -13.11 -16.67 -0.57
N LEU A 25 -13.32 -15.35 -0.50
CA LEU A 25 -14.65 -14.75 -0.32
C LEU A 25 -15.67 -15.06 -1.42
N PRO A 26 -15.39 -14.90 -2.73
CA PRO A 26 -16.35 -15.18 -3.79
C PRO A 26 -16.79 -16.64 -3.85
N ILE A 27 -15.95 -17.58 -3.36
CA ILE A 27 -16.25 -19.01 -3.30
C ILE A 27 -17.34 -19.29 -2.25
N GLN A 28 -17.36 -18.57 -1.12
CA GLN A 28 -18.44 -18.64 -0.13
C GLN A 28 -19.68 -17.83 -0.52
N VAL A 29 -19.51 -16.77 -1.33
CA VAL A 29 -20.55 -15.79 -1.70
C VAL A 29 -21.62 -16.32 -2.67
N ARG A 30 -21.57 -17.59 -3.09
CA ARG A 30 -22.61 -18.19 -3.96
C ARG A 30 -24.03 -18.13 -3.36
N SER A 31 -24.17 -17.84 -2.05
CA SER A 31 -25.43 -17.63 -1.30
C SER A 31 -25.64 -16.19 -0.77
N ALA A 32 -24.73 -15.26 -1.07
CA ALA A 32 -24.71 -13.95 -0.40
C ALA A 32 -25.86 -13.01 -0.83
N SER A 33 -26.32 -12.15 0.09
CA SER A 33 -27.26 -11.07 -0.25
C SER A 33 -26.61 -10.04 -1.20
N ARG A 34 -27.45 -9.33 -1.99
CA ARG A 34 -27.01 -8.22 -2.87
C ARG A 34 -26.16 -7.17 -2.12
N TYR A 35 -26.36 -7.00 -0.81
CA TYR A 35 -25.60 -6.08 0.04
C TYR A 35 -24.15 -6.52 0.28
N SER A 36 -23.90 -7.82 0.48
CA SER A 36 -22.53 -8.33 0.64
C SER A 36 -21.71 -8.10 -0.64
N TRP A 37 -22.35 -8.25 -1.81
CA TRP A 37 -21.69 -8.01 -3.10
C TRP A 37 -21.36 -6.53 -3.35
N PHE A 38 -22.17 -5.61 -2.80
CA PHE A 38 -21.89 -4.17 -2.84
C PHE A 38 -20.64 -3.81 -2.01
N TRP A 39 -20.57 -4.30 -0.76
CA TRP A 39 -19.40 -4.08 0.10
C TRP A 39 -18.13 -4.70 -0.45
N TRP A 40 -18.24 -5.89 -1.04
CA TRP A 40 -17.11 -6.55 -1.70
C TRP A 40 -16.55 -5.73 -2.86
N LYS A 41 -17.42 -5.14 -3.71
CA LYS A 41 -16.99 -4.26 -4.79
C LYS A 41 -16.28 -3.00 -4.28
N ILE A 42 -16.80 -2.40 -3.22
CA ILE A 42 -16.17 -1.23 -2.59
C ILE A 42 -14.79 -1.61 -2.05
N ALA A 43 -14.69 -2.73 -1.34
CA ALA A 43 -13.42 -3.23 -0.83
C ALA A 43 -12.42 -3.44 -1.96
N LEU A 44 -12.84 -4.08 -3.05
CA LEU A 44 -11.99 -4.30 -4.23
C LEU A 44 -11.52 -2.98 -4.84
N ALA A 45 -12.41 -2.00 -5.00
CA ALA A 45 -12.07 -0.70 -5.56
C ALA A 45 -11.00 0.01 -4.71
N PHE A 46 -11.17 0.03 -3.37
CA PHE A 46 -10.19 0.66 -2.47
C PHE A 46 -8.84 -0.05 -2.45
N VAL A 47 -8.83 -1.38 -2.59
CA VAL A 47 -7.57 -2.14 -2.72
C VAL A 47 -6.86 -1.80 -4.01
N ILE A 48 -7.57 -1.74 -5.15
CA ILE A 48 -6.98 -1.35 -6.44
C ILE A 48 -6.40 0.07 -6.34
N VAL A 49 -7.15 1.02 -5.76
CA VAL A 49 -6.67 2.38 -5.52
C VAL A 49 -5.43 2.39 -4.63
N GLY A 50 -5.41 1.59 -3.55
CA GLY A 50 -4.26 1.43 -2.66
C GLY A 50 -3.02 0.90 -3.38
N ILE A 51 -3.19 -0.09 -4.29
CA ILE A 51 -2.10 -0.63 -5.12
C ILE A 51 -1.57 0.43 -6.09
N ILE A 52 -2.44 1.16 -6.78
CA ILE A 52 -2.05 2.24 -7.69
C ILE A 52 -1.26 3.32 -6.93
N ALA A 53 -1.77 3.73 -5.76
CA ALA A 53 -1.09 4.69 -4.89
C ALA A 53 0.27 4.16 -4.42
N PHE A 54 0.37 2.87 -4.09
CA PHE A 54 1.64 2.24 -3.71
C PHE A 54 2.64 2.22 -4.86
N LEU A 55 2.22 1.87 -6.07
CA LEU A 55 3.09 1.92 -7.25
C LEU A 55 3.54 3.35 -7.54
N GLY A 56 2.62 4.31 -7.42
CA GLY A 56 2.94 5.74 -7.50
C GLY A 56 3.97 6.14 -6.44
N TYR A 57 3.83 5.65 -5.21
CA TYR A 57 4.76 5.94 -4.11
C TYR A 57 6.14 5.37 -4.40
N GLN A 58 6.22 4.11 -4.87
CA GLN A 58 7.49 3.48 -5.21
C GLN A 58 8.17 4.18 -6.39
N SER A 59 7.44 4.47 -7.46
CA SER A 59 7.97 5.22 -8.60
C SER A 59 8.45 6.61 -8.20
N PHE A 60 7.68 7.34 -7.38
CA PHE A 60 8.07 8.66 -6.91
C PHE A 60 9.31 8.59 -6.01
N LYS A 61 9.36 7.60 -5.10
CA LYS A 61 10.52 7.36 -4.24
C LYS A 61 11.77 7.06 -5.06
N VAL A 62 11.70 6.18 -6.06
CA VAL A 62 12.86 5.85 -6.91
C VAL A 62 13.36 7.07 -7.67
N ASN A 63 12.45 7.89 -8.21
CA ASN A 63 12.84 9.07 -8.98
C ASN A 63 13.34 10.22 -8.10
N HIS A 64 12.83 10.32 -6.88
CA HIS A 64 13.12 11.45 -5.98
C HIS A 64 13.94 11.08 -4.75
N SER A 65 14.60 9.91 -4.74
CA SER A 65 15.50 9.55 -3.66
C SER A 65 16.79 8.94 -4.17
N ILE A 66 17.88 9.27 -3.48
CA ILE A 66 19.23 8.78 -3.75
C ILE A 66 19.69 8.04 -2.49
N GLU A 67 20.29 6.88 -2.69
CA GLU A 67 20.77 6.05 -1.59
C GLU A 67 22.13 6.56 -1.09
N TYR A 68 22.24 6.91 0.19
CA TYR A 68 23.46 7.45 0.79
C TYR A 68 23.68 7.09 2.27
N PRO A 69 24.82 6.47 2.65
CA PRO A 69 25.79 5.83 1.77
C PRO A 69 25.18 4.56 1.16
N LYS A 70 25.69 4.10 0.00
CA LYS A 70 25.28 2.88 -0.75
C LYS A 70 25.15 1.59 0.08
N ARG A 71 25.56 1.61 1.35
CA ARG A 71 25.55 0.46 2.27
C ARG A 71 24.53 0.58 3.40
N SER A 72 23.94 1.75 3.62
CA SER A 72 23.20 2.04 4.86
C SER A 72 21.68 2.15 4.67
N ASN A 73 21.12 1.86 3.49
CA ASN A 73 19.67 1.94 3.24
C ASN A 73 19.06 3.30 3.63
N ASN A 74 19.87 4.36 3.60
CA ASN A 74 19.52 5.71 4.00
C ASN A 74 19.17 6.48 2.72
N TYR A 75 17.88 6.59 2.43
CA TYR A 75 17.40 7.34 1.28
C TYR A 75 17.36 8.83 1.60
N LYS A 76 18.03 9.65 0.80
CA LYS A 76 17.95 11.11 0.84
C LYS A 76 17.06 11.59 -0.30
N ILE A 77 16.12 12.48 -0.01
CA ILE A 77 15.21 13.04 -1.00
C ILE A 77 15.98 14.05 -1.86
N ASN A 78 15.94 13.88 -3.19
CA ASN A 78 16.56 14.80 -4.14
C ASN A 78 15.57 15.93 -4.53
N GLY A 79 16.10 16.96 -5.17
CA GLY A 79 15.35 17.97 -5.91
C GLY A 79 15.58 17.83 -7.41
N ASN A 80 14.76 18.53 -8.20
CA ASN A 80 14.90 18.59 -9.65
C ASN A 80 15.97 19.62 -10.08
N THR A 81 16.22 20.63 -9.26
CA THR A 81 17.22 21.67 -9.57
C THR A 81 18.37 21.65 -8.58
N LEU A 82 19.60 21.66 -9.10
CA LEU A 82 20.79 21.81 -8.29
C LEU A 82 20.96 23.27 -7.86
N THR A 83 21.54 23.48 -6.69
CA THR A 83 22.00 24.81 -6.27
C THR A 83 23.08 25.32 -7.23
N PRO A 84 23.25 26.65 -7.40
CA PRO A 84 24.25 27.19 -8.31
C PRO A 84 25.68 26.69 -8.02
N LEU A 85 26.00 26.42 -6.75
CA LEU A 85 27.30 25.90 -6.34
C LEU A 85 27.47 24.43 -6.75
N ALA A 86 26.45 23.60 -6.56
CA ALA A 86 26.46 22.21 -6.99
C ALA A 86 26.50 22.08 -8.52
N GLN A 87 25.75 22.92 -9.24
CA GLN A 87 25.76 22.96 -10.70
C GLN A 87 27.16 23.34 -11.21
N LYS A 88 27.78 24.37 -10.63
CA LYS A 88 29.13 24.80 -11.01
C LYS A 88 30.16 23.66 -10.84
N LYS A 89 30.06 22.87 -9.78
CA LYS A 89 30.93 21.71 -9.57
C LYS A 89 30.74 20.62 -10.64
N MET A 90 29.50 20.36 -11.07
CA MET A 90 29.24 19.46 -12.20
C MET A 90 29.83 20.01 -13.50
N ASP A 91 29.60 21.30 -13.78
CA ASP A 91 30.04 21.94 -15.03
C ASP A 91 31.58 22.02 -15.14
N GLN A 92 32.27 22.11 -13.99
CA GLN A 92 33.73 22.10 -13.91
C GLN A 92 34.32 20.68 -13.97
N GLY A 93 33.49 19.64 -14.00
CA GLY A 93 33.93 18.24 -13.99
C GLY A 93 34.51 17.78 -12.65
N GLU A 94 34.25 18.52 -11.56
CA GLU A 94 34.69 18.14 -10.21
C GLU A 94 33.89 16.96 -9.66
N ALA A 95 32.69 16.72 -10.20
CA ALA A 95 31.85 15.58 -9.86
C ALA A 95 31.27 14.92 -11.11
N GLU A 96 31.57 13.63 -11.31
CA GLU A 96 31.04 12.83 -12.43
C GLU A 96 29.55 12.50 -12.28
N SER A 97 29.02 12.53 -11.05
CA SER A 97 27.63 12.15 -10.76
C SER A 97 27.08 12.85 -9.51
N ILE A 98 25.76 12.84 -9.37
CA ILE A 98 25.07 13.43 -8.21
C ILE A 98 25.42 12.68 -6.93
N GLU A 99 25.67 11.37 -7.01
CA GLU A 99 26.10 10.55 -5.88
C GLU A 99 27.45 11.03 -5.32
N VAL A 100 28.40 11.37 -6.19
CA VAL A 100 29.71 11.93 -5.82
C VAL A 100 29.54 13.31 -5.17
N LEU A 101 28.66 14.14 -5.71
CA LEU A 101 28.30 15.43 -5.10
C LEU A 101 27.70 15.28 -3.70
N LEU A 102 26.87 14.26 -3.49
CA LEU A 102 26.26 13.96 -2.19
C LEU A 102 27.28 13.40 -1.21
N GLU A 103 28.26 12.66 -1.69
CA GLU A 103 29.39 12.19 -0.89
C GLU A 103 30.31 13.34 -0.46
N ASP A 104 30.66 14.24 -1.38
CA ASP A 104 31.40 15.48 -1.09
C ASP A 104 30.67 16.40 -0.10
N ALA A 105 29.34 16.39 -0.13
CA ALA A 105 28.49 17.11 0.80
C ALA A 105 28.27 16.38 2.14
N ALA A 106 28.97 15.27 2.39
CA ALA A 106 28.81 14.41 3.57
C ALA A 106 27.34 13.97 3.83
N GLY A 107 26.54 13.83 2.76
CA GLY A 107 25.13 13.46 2.83
C GLY A 107 24.16 14.60 3.18
N ASP A 108 24.62 15.85 3.23
CA ASP A 108 23.73 17.00 3.42
C ASP A 108 23.10 17.45 2.09
N ALA A 109 21.93 16.90 1.80
CA ALA A 109 21.11 17.23 0.63
C ALA A 109 20.81 18.73 0.50
N ARG A 110 20.83 19.51 1.58
CA ARG A 110 20.52 20.96 1.54
C ARG A 110 21.62 21.78 0.86
N LEU A 111 22.82 21.25 0.74
CA LEU A 111 23.92 21.89 0.01
C LEU A 111 23.74 21.72 -1.50
N LEU A 112 23.05 20.66 -1.92
CA LEU A 112 22.88 20.28 -3.32
C LEU A 112 21.57 20.75 -3.91
N TRP A 113 20.48 20.70 -3.15
CA TRP A 113 19.16 21.09 -3.62
C TRP A 113 18.55 22.20 -2.76
N PRO A 114 17.71 23.07 -3.35
CA PRO A 114 16.94 24.04 -2.60
C PRO A 114 16.07 23.36 -1.54
N MET A 115 16.07 23.89 -0.32
CA MET A 115 15.26 23.36 0.79
C MET A 115 13.76 23.30 0.44
N GLN A 116 13.28 24.23 -0.40
CA GLN A 116 11.90 24.26 -0.85
C GLN A 116 11.53 23.01 -1.66
N GLU A 117 12.42 22.52 -2.52
CA GLU A 117 12.17 21.33 -3.33
C GLU A 117 12.21 20.07 -2.48
N ILE A 118 13.21 19.94 -1.61
CA ILE A 118 13.31 18.83 -0.65
C ILE A 118 12.02 18.74 0.16
N ARG A 119 11.55 19.87 0.68
CA ARG A 119 10.31 19.93 1.47
C ARG A 119 9.08 19.56 0.65
N SER A 120 8.96 20.08 -0.57
CA SER A 120 7.83 19.77 -1.47
C SER A 120 7.77 18.27 -1.78
N ASN A 121 8.89 17.67 -2.18
CA ASN A 121 8.98 16.25 -2.51
C ASN A 121 8.73 15.37 -1.29
N THR A 122 9.21 15.79 -0.10
CA THR A 122 8.92 15.11 1.17
C THR A 122 7.43 15.11 1.48
N ILE A 123 6.75 16.25 1.30
CA ILE A 123 5.31 16.35 1.54
C ILE A 123 4.53 15.47 0.56
N ILE A 124 4.87 15.49 -0.73
CA ILE A 124 4.23 14.64 -1.74
C ILE A 124 4.40 13.16 -1.37
N LEU A 125 5.61 12.75 -1.00
CA LEU A 125 5.90 11.37 -0.61
C LEU A 125 5.10 10.97 0.64
N LEU A 126 4.99 11.85 1.63
CA LEU A 126 4.20 11.62 2.85
C LEU A 126 2.70 11.49 2.54
N LEU A 127 2.18 12.36 1.65
CA LEU A 127 0.79 12.32 1.22
C LEU A 127 0.47 11.03 0.47
N LEU A 128 1.32 10.60 -0.46
CA LEU A 128 1.15 9.32 -1.16
C LEU A 128 1.15 8.14 -0.19
N TYR A 129 2.10 8.13 0.75
CA TYR A 129 2.17 7.09 1.77
C TYR A 129 0.91 7.06 2.65
N GLY A 130 0.47 8.22 3.15
CA GLY A 130 -0.74 8.33 3.96
C GLY A 130 -1.99 7.91 3.19
N PHE A 131 -2.13 8.33 1.93
CA PHE A 131 -3.24 7.94 1.07
C PHE A 131 -3.27 6.44 0.76
N CYS A 132 -2.10 5.84 0.55
CA CYS A 132 -1.94 4.41 0.37
C CYS A 132 -2.43 3.64 1.62
N GLN A 133 -1.96 4.04 2.81
CA GLN A 133 -2.40 3.45 4.08
C GLN A 133 -3.90 3.61 4.33
N PHE A 134 -4.43 4.80 4.07
CA PHE A 134 -5.85 5.08 4.22
C PHE A 134 -6.71 4.21 3.30
N SER A 135 -6.29 4.07 2.04
CA SER A 135 -7.00 3.25 1.05
C SER A 135 -7.02 1.77 1.44
N PHE A 136 -5.88 1.22 1.88
CA PHE A 136 -5.83 -0.15 2.37
C PHE A 136 -6.66 -0.36 3.64
N THR A 137 -6.63 0.60 4.57
CA THR A 137 -7.43 0.54 5.80
C THR A 137 -8.92 0.46 5.50
N ILE A 138 -9.42 1.33 4.61
CA ILE A 138 -10.83 1.27 4.17
C ILE A 138 -11.13 -0.04 3.46
N GLY A 139 -10.23 -0.50 2.57
CA GLY A 139 -10.36 -1.78 1.90
C GLY A 139 -10.54 -2.95 2.87
N ILE A 140 -9.76 -2.99 3.95
CA ILE A 140 -9.86 -4.02 5.00
C ILE A 140 -11.18 -3.89 5.77
N ILE A 141 -11.54 -2.69 6.23
CA ILE A 141 -12.77 -2.48 7.01
C ILE A 141 -14.00 -2.91 6.20
N THR A 142 -14.06 -2.53 4.92
CA THR A 142 -15.17 -2.88 4.03
C THR A 142 -15.19 -4.37 3.71
N LEU A 143 -14.02 -5.02 3.60
CA LEU A 143 -13.92 -6.47 3.47
C LEU A 143 -14.48 -7.20 4.70
N LEU A 144 -14.13 -6.73 5.91
CA LEU A 144 -14.66 -7.28 7.16
C LEU A 144 -16.18 -7.10 7.25
N GLN A 145 -16.71 -5.94 6.85
CA GLN A 145 -18.17 -5.76 6.79
C GLN A 145 -18.85 -6.68 5.78
N ALA A 146 -18.22 -6.95 4.64
CA ALA A 146 -18.75 -7.89 3.66
C ALA A 146 -18.84 -9.32 4.24
N ILE A 147 -17.85 -9.72 5.05
CA ILE A 147 -17.81 -10.99 5.79
C ILE A 147 -18.89 -11.02 6.88
N ASP A 148 -18.99 -9.98 7.72
CA ASP A 148 -19.98 -9.93 8.81
C ASP A 148 -21.42 -10.00 8.27
N CYS A 149 -21.71 -9.30 7.17
CA CYS A 149 -23.01 -9.39 6.50
C CYS A 149 -23.30 -10.77 5.92
N HIS A 150 -22.27 -11.53 5.55
CA HIS A 150 -22.42 -12.91 5.10
C HIS A 150 -22.75 -13.84 6.27
N LEU A 151 -21.97 -13.75 7.36
CA LEU A 151 -22.15 -14.59 8.55
C LEU A 151 -23.50 -14.36 9.25
N LYS A 152 -23.96 -13.11 9.35
CA LYS A 152 -25.29 -12.79 9.94
C LYS A 152 -26.48 -13.34 9.14
N LYS A 153 -26.26 -13.76 7.89
CA LYS A 153 -27.33 -14.23 6.99
C LYS A 153 -27.48 -15.76 6.99
N GLU A 154 -26.74 -16.49 7.82
CA GLU A 154 -27.05 -17.87 8.19
C GLU A 154 -27.92 -17.88 9.47
N PRO A 155 -29.25 -17.68 9.40
CA PRO A 155 -30.11 -18.17 10.46
C PRO A 155 -30.17 -19.69 10.31
N THR A 156 -29.76 -20.37 11.36
CA THR A 156 -30.06 -21.78 11.71
C THR A 156 -31.33 -22.27 11.00
N GLU A 157 -31.15 -23.11 9.98
CA GLU A 157 -32.17 -23.98 9.44
C GLU A 157 -32.36 -25.15 10.43
N ASP A 158 -32.81 -24.84 11.64
CA ASP A 158 -33.16 -25.86 12.64
C ASP A 158 -34.12 -25.28 13.70
N SER A 159 -35.31 -24.91 13.25
CA SER A 159 -36.47 -24.81 14.14
C SER A 159 -37.72 -25.18 13.37
N SER A 160 -37.87 -26.48 13.13
CA SER A 160 -39.15 -27.10 12.84
C SER A 160 -39.91 -27.27 14.16
N PRO A 161 -41.06 -26.62 14.39
CA PRO A 161 -42.08 -27.20 15.23
C PRO A 161 -43.01 -28.01 14.32
N THR A 162 -42.78 -29.32 14.30
CA THR A 162 -43.80 -30.28 13.86
C THR A 162 -44.97 -30.20 14.85
N GLU A 163 -45.93 -29.30 14.62
CA GLU A 163 -47.25 -29.38 15.24
C GLU A 163 -48.19 -30.15 14.30
N THR A 164 -48.13 -31.48 14.36
CA THR A 164 -49.23 -32.33 13.88
C THR A 164 -50.25 -32.48 14.99
N LEU A 165 -51.33 -31.70 14.89
CA LEU A 165 -52.53 -31.83 15.71
C LEU A 165 -53.33 -33.09 15.28
N PRO A 166 -53.62 -34.07 16.17
CA PRO A 166 -54.50 -35.17 15.84
C PRO A 166 -55.96 -34.77 16.05
N THR A 167 -56.72 -34.61 14.97
CA THR A 167 -58.20 -34.55 15.03
C THR A 167 -58.78 -35.96 14.95
N LEU A 168 -59.47 -36.36 16.02
CA LEU A 168 -60.27 -37.59 16.10
C LEU A 168 -61.40 -37.59 15.05
N PRO A 169 -61.68 -38.72 14.37
CA PRO A 169 -62.95 -38.93 13.70
C PRO A 169 -64.04 -39.43 14.69
N PRO A 170 -65.33 -39.09 14.46
CA PRO A 170 -66.48 -39.63 15.18
C PRO A 170 -66.80 -41.08 14.81
#